data_AF-A0A7Y9KHA3-F1
#
_entry.id   AF-A0A7Y9KHA3-F1
#
_cell.length_a   1.000
_cell.length_b   1.000
_cell.length_c   1.000
_cell.angle_alpha   90.00
_cell.angle_beta   90.00
_cell.angle_gamma   90.00
#
_symmetry.space_group_name_H-M   'P 1'
#
loop_
_entity.id
_entity.type
_entity.pdbx_description
1 polymer ?
#
loop_
_entity_poly.entity_id
_entity_poly.type
_entity_poly.pdbx_seq_one_letter_code
_entity_poly.pdbx_strand_id
1 'polypeptide(L)'
;MTLLVLAVLAVLAGCGGAAPPREQRSRMEVVLLAGGGAHVDLYAAGRLRSDAEVRALAQRIIRALFPGTGSVRVRTGKGRGAPFARAEIDRAYRTGRRPFLRIDTSAAARELAARGFDDTLMKLRLPPVSATAGPDKSGNRLWHLRKGVPAPVIQIGMRPEPERWYGVMALPVLGALGVALAFFVRRRALAAPAAGLAVAAALLALPLGAGRRGADLGVAGLLGGRALDVASVAPLTALPLGMPAAMLLGAMAVRSLRGPGARHGHEAPPRDTGVFW
;
A
#
# COMPACT_ATOMS: atom_id res chain seq x y z
N MET A 1 50.40 48.41 13.92
CA MET A 1 49.15 48.22 13.13
C MET A 1 48.64 46.78 13.10
N THR A 2 49.44 45.77 13.39
CA THR A 2 49.05 44.34 13.37
C THR A 2 48.16 43.89 14.53
N LEU A 3 48.26 44.52 15.70
CA LEU A 3 47.47 44.18 16.90
C LEU A 3 46.00 44.60 16.79
N LEU A 4 45.71 45.68 16.06
CA LEU A 4 44.35 46.21 15.88
C LEU A 4 43.55 45.37 14.86
N VAL A 5 44.24 44.77 13.88
CA VAL A 5 43.64 43.88 12.88
C VAL A 5 43.27 42.53 13.51
N LEU A 6 44.07 42.01 14.44
CA LEU A 6 43.78 40.77 15.18
C LEU A 6 42.61 40.92 16.16
N ALA A 7 42.47 42.08 16.81
CA ALA A 7 41.33 42.35 17.70
C ALA A 7 40.00 42.47 16.94
N VAL A 8 40.00 43.07 15.75
CA VAL A 8 38.80 43.17 14.89
C VAL A 8 38.39 41.80 14.33
N LEU A 9 39.35 40.92 14.00
CA LEU A 9 39.08 39.53 13.59
C LEU A 9 38.52 38.68 14.73
N ALA A 10 38.96 38.89 15.98
CA ALA A 10 38.45 38.16 17.15
C ALA A 10 36.99 38.56 17.49
N VAL A 11 36.61 39.82 17.29
CA VAL A 11 35.23 40.30 17.50
C VAL A 11 34.27 39.78 16.42
N LEU A 12 34.75 39.60 15.18
CA LEU A 12 33.96 39.02 14.08
C LEU A 12 33.76 37.50 14.21
N ALA A 13 34.67 36.78 14.87
CA ALA A 13 34.52 35.36 15.19
C ALA A 13 33.63 35.10 16.42
N GLY A 14 33.41 36.11 17.27
CA GLY A 14 32.57 36.04 18.48
C GLY A 14 31.07 36.26 18.23
N CYS A 15 30.68 36.76 17.06
CA CYS A 15 29.28 36.84 16.65
C CYS A 15 28.83 35.50 16.04
N GLY A 16 28.83 34.46 16.88
CA GLY A 16 28.10 33.22 16.64
C GLY A 16 26.61 33.54 16.63
N GLY A 17 26.13 34.08 15.51
CA GLY A 17 24.71 34.28 15.25
C GLY A 17 24.02 32.96 15.53
N ALA A 18 23.27 32.93 16.63
CA ALA A 18 22.40 31.82 16.95
C ALA A 18 21.53 31.62 15.71
N ALA A 19 21.73 30.48 15.02
CA ALA A 19 20.89 30.10 13.92
C ALA A 19 19.43 30.29 14.39
N PRO A 20 18.58 30.98 13.60
CA PRO A 20 17.20 31.23 14.01
C PRO A 20 16.60 29.91 14.49
N PRO A 21 15.90 29.89 15.64
CA PRO A 21 15.41 28.65 16.22
C PRO A 21 14.63 27.91 15.14
N ARG A 22 15.18 26.78 14.68
CA ARG A 22 14.55 25.97 13.64
C ARG A 22 13.12 25.72 14.09
N GLU A 23 12.15 26.22 13.33
CA GLU A 23 10.74 26.03 13.63
C GLU A 23 10.51 24.54 13.93
N GLN A 24 10.01 24.28 15.14
CA GLN A 24 9.79 22.91 15.62
C GLN A 24 8.57 22.36 14.88
N ARG A 25 8.82 21.76 13.73
CA ARG A 25 7.78 21.15 12.91
C ARG A 25 7.73 19.67 13.22
N SER A 26 6.59 19.23 13.75
CA SER A 26 6.29 17.83 13.93
C SER A 26 5.22 17.40 12.92
N ARG A 27 5.38 16.20 12.37
CA ARG A 27 4.41 15.60 11.46
C ARG A 27 4.07 14.21 11.95
N MET A 28 2.78 13.94 12.07
CA MET A 28 2.25 12.65 12.46
C MET A 28 1.43 12.07 11.32
N GLU A 29 1.71 10.84 10.93
CA GLU A 29 0.98 10.13 9.89
C GLU A 29 0.39 8.85 10.48
N VAL A 30 -0.94 8.79 10.54
CA VAL A 30 -1.70 7.65 11.04
C VAL A 30 -2.22 6.87 9.85
N VAL A 31 -1.80 5.61 9.71
CA VAL A 31 -2.19 4.72 8.62
C VAL A 31 -2.98 3.57 9.21
N LEU A 32 -4.28 3.49 8.89
CA LEU A 32 -5.10 2.34 9.26
C LEU A 32 -4.89 1.21 8.25
N LEU A 33 -4.68 0.00 8.76
CA LEU A 33 -4.45 -1.21 7.96
C LEU A 33 -5.77 -1.96 7.77
N ALA A 34 -5.87 -2.72 6.68
CA ALA A 34 -7.07 -3.49 6.39
C ALA A 34 -7.34 -4.59 7.43
N GLY A 35 -6.30 -5.20 8.01
CA GLY A 35 -6.44 -6.25 9.03
C GLY A 35 -6.79 -5.77 10.45
N GLY A 36 -7.33 -4.56 10.61
CA GLY A 36 -7.67 -4.01 11.94
C GLY A 36 -6.52 -3.32 12.68
N GLY A 37 -5.29 -3.40 12.19
CA GLY A 37 -4.12 -2.74 12.77
C GLY A 37 -3.96 -1.27 12.35
N ALA A 38 -2.97 -0.58 12.91
CA ALA A 38 -2.57 0.76 12.49
C ALA A 38 -1.06 0.99 12.62
N HIS A 39 -0.52 1.86 11.78
CA HIS A 39 0.81 2.43 11.96
C HIS A 39 0.71 3.92 12.29
N VAL A 40 1.55 4.38 13.21
CA VAL A 40 1.72 5.80 13.51
C VAL A 40 3.17 6.17 13.28
N ASP A 41 3.40 6.99 12.27
CA ASP A 41 4.71 7.53 11.92
C ASP A 41 4.82 8.95 12.49
N LEU A 42 5.69 9.12 13.48
CA LEU A 42 5.99 10.40 14.10
C LEU A 42 7.35 10.91 13.58
N TYR A 43 7.31 12.02 12.87
CA TYR A 43 8.47 12.79 12.44
C TYR A 43 8.60 14.00 13.36
N ALA A 44 9.62 14.00 14.19
CA ALA A 44 9.85 15.07 15.15
C ALA A 44 11.23 15.67 14.89
N ALA A 45 11.27 16.70 14.03
CA ALA A 45 12.49 17.46 13.80
C ALA A 45 12.68 18.44 14.96
N GLY A 46 13.74 18.29 15.76
CA GLY A 46 14.05 19.21 16.86
C GLY A 46 14.50 18.55 18.16
N ARG A 47 14.21 19.21 19.29
CA ARG A 47 14.78 19.08 20.65
C ARG A 47 14.85 17.69 21.32
N LEU A 48 14.40 16.62 20.68
CA LEU A 48 14.51 15.26 21.23
C LEU A 48 15.98 14.84 21.23
N ARG A 49 16.52 14.59 22.43
CA ARG A 49 17.95 14.40 22.65
C ARG A 49 18.42 12.96 22.40
N SER A 50 17.49 12.01 22.33
CA SER A 50 17.80 10.59 22.12
C SER A 50 16.64 9.82 21.48
N ASP A 51 16.97 8.70 20.84
CA ASP A 51 15.98 7.73 20.34
C ASP A 51 15.03 7.23 21.44
N ALA A 52 15.52 7.10 22.67
CA ALA A 52 14.71 6.69 23.81
C ALA A 52 13.60 7.71 24.12
N GLU A 53 13.90 9.01 24.02
CA GLU A 53 12.90 10.07 24.19
C GLU A 53 11.85 10.06 23.08
N VAL A 54 12.28 9.87 21.82
CA VAL A 54 11.37 9.76 20.67
C VAL A 54 10.45 8.56 20.85
N ARG A 55 10.99 7.41 21.26
CA ARG A 55 10.24 6.18 21.53
C ARG A 55 9.21 6.39 22.65
N ALA A 56 9.62 6.99 23.76
CA ALA A 56 8.74 7.25 24.90
C ALA A 56 7.61 8.23 24.55
N LEU A 57 7.93 9.28 23.77
CA LEU A 57 6.93 10.21 23.26
C LEU A 57 5.92 9.52 22.34
N ALA A 58 6.41 8.73 21.37
CA ALA A 58 5.56 7.97 20.48
C ALA A 58 4.63 7.04 21.28
N GLN A 59 5.15 6.28 22.24
CA GLN A 59 4.35 5.40 23.11
C GLN A 59 3.22 6.14 23.85
N ARG A 60 3.49 7.32 24.41
CA ARG A 60 2.47 8.13 25.09
C ARG A 60 1.40 8.62 24.10
N ILE A 61 1.81 9.14 22.94
CA ILE A 61 0.89 9.58 21.88
C ILE A 61 0.00 8.44 21.41
N ILE A 62 0.53 7.23 21.23
CA ILE A 62 -0.25 6.09 20.76
C ILE A 62 -1.29 5.65 21.79
N ARG A 63 -0.89 5.53 23.06
CA ARG A 63 -1.83 5.19 24.14
C ARG A 63 -2.94 6.23 24.27
N ALA A 64 -2.65 7.49 23.98
CA ALA A 64 -3.63 8.55 23.90
C ALA A 64 -4.58 8.40 22.70
N LEU A 65 -4.07 8.08 21.51
CA LEU A 65 -4.87 7.97 20.28
C LEU A 65 -5.72 6.69 20.24
N PHE A 66 -5.21 5.58 20.78
CA PHE A 66 -5.82 4.24 20.70
C PHE A 66 -5.94 3.62 22.10
N PRO A 67 -6.87 4.11 22.93
CA PRO A 67 -7.08 3.56 24.26
C PRO A 67 -7.51 2.09 24.17
N GLY A 68 -6.85 1.22 24.95
CA GLY A 68 -7.15 -0.22 24.99
C GLY A 68 -6.34 -1.11 24.05
N THR A 69 -5.36 -0.57 23.32
CA THR A 69 -4.44 -1.39 22.51
C THR A 69 -3.35 -2.03 23.39
N GLY A 70 -3.33 -3.36 23.44
CA GLY A 70 -2.47 -4.14 24.34
C GLY A 70 -1.03 -4.34 23.85
N SER A 71 -0.82 -4.43 22.54
CA SER A 71 0.51 -4.59 21.93
C SER A 71 0.84 -3.41 21.02
N VAL A 72 1.85 -2.64 21.43
CA VAL A 72 2.42 -1.53 20.66
C VAL A 72 3.91 -1.78 20.48
N ARG A 73 4.35 -1.95 19.24
CA ARG A 73 5.78 -2.06 18.91
C ARG A 73 6.26 -0.74 18.34
N VAL A 74 7.24 -0.11 18.99
CA VAL A 74 7.81 1.16 18.53
C VAL A 74 9.24 0.96 18.08
N ARG A 75 9.50 1.29 16.82
CA ARG A 75 10.82 1.29 16.19
C ARG A 75 11.25 2.73 15.96
N THR A 76 12.45 3.05 16.39
CA THR A 76 13.08 4.35 16.14
C THR A 76 14.08 4.23 15.01
N GLY A 77 14.26 5.30 14.27
CA GLY A 77 15.26 5.38 13.21
C GLY A 77 15.45 6.80 12.74
N LYS A 78 16.13 6.96 11.61
CA LYS A 78 16.29 8.25 10.93
C LYS A 78 15.48 8.21 9.65
N GLY A 79 14.40 9.00 9.59
CA GLY A 79 13.57 9.16 8.41
C GLY A 79 13.86 10.50 7.74
N ARG A 80 14.37 10.50 6.50
CA ARG A 80 14.68 11.72 5.73
C ARG A 80 15.51 12.77 6.51
N GLY A 81 16.49 12.32 7.29
CA GLY A 81 17.38 13.18 8.07
C GLY A 81 16.82 13.72 9.40
N ALA A 82 15.58 13.35 9.78
CA ALA A 82 14.97 13.72 11.07
C ALA A 82 14.79 12.49 11.99
N PRO A 83 14.78 12.69 13.32
CA PRO A 83 14.36 11.66 14.27
C PRO A 83 12.95 11.15 13.93
N PHE A 84 12.84 9.84 13.82
CA PHE A 84 11.64 9.15 13.36
C PHE A 84 11.28 8.03 14.34
N ALA A 85 10.01 7.93 14.70
CA ALA A 85 9.46 6.76 15.36
C ALA A 85 8.29 6.23 14.54
N ARG A 86 8.35 4.94 14.19
CA ARG A 86 7.21 4.17 13.72
C ARG A 86 6.67 3.36 14.86
N ALA A 87 5.38 3.45 15.08
CA ALA A 87 4.69 2.53 15.95
C ALA A 87 3.71 1.67 15.19
N GLU A 88 3.76 0.38 15.48
CA GLU A 88 2.88 -0.64 14.96
C GLU A 88 1.90 -1.03 16.08
N ILE A 89 0.62 -0.93 15.77
CA ILE A 89 -0.49 -1.15 16.70
C ILE A 89 -1.30 -2.32 16.17
N ASP A 90 -1.37 -3.38 16.95
CA ASP A 90 -2.26 -4.50 16.64
C ASP A 90 -3.68 -4.16 17.11
N ARG A 91 -4.68 -4.49 16.29
CA ARG A 91 -6.12 -4.29 16.60
C ARG A 91 -6.46 -2.84 17.02
N ALA A 92 -5.98 -1.87 16.27
CA ALA A 92 -6.36 -0.47 16.40
C ALA A 92 -7.87 -0.23 16.27
N TYR A 93 -8.58 -1.08 15.51
CA TYR A 93 -10.04 -1.10 15.45
C TYR A 93 -10.56 -2.54 15.26
N ARG A 94 -11.83 -2.74 15.59
CA ARG A 94 -12.51 -4.02 15.40
C ARG A 94 -13.01 -4.14 13.95
N THR A 95 -12.52 -5.14 13.23
CA THR A 95 -13.00 -5.49 11.88
C THR A 95 -14.44 -6.02 11.93
N GLY A 96 -15.16 -5.90 10.82
CA GLY A 96 -16.55 -6.37 10.72
C GLY A 96 -17.33 -5.72 9.58
N ARG A 97 -18.64 -5.94 9.55
CA ARG A 97 -19.52 -5.41 8.47
C ARG A 97 -19.59 -3.88 8.40
N ARG A 98 -19.47 -3.21 9.55
CA ARG A 98 -19.48 -1.74 9.67
C ARG A 98 -18.48 -1.32 10.75
N PRO A 99 -17.17 -1.41 10.47
CA PRO A 99 -16.16 -1.00 11.43
C PRO A 99 -16.28 0.49 11.72
N PHE A 100 -16.17 0.82 12.99
CA PHE A 100 -16.14 2.20 13.46
C PHE A 100 -14.95 2.39 14.40
N LEU A 101 -14.29 3.54 14.25
CA LEU A 101 -13.16 3.94 15.08
C LEU A 101 -13.30 5.40 15.46
N ARG A 102 -13.04 5.72 16.73
CA ARG A 102 -12.94 7.08 17.24
C ARG A 102 -11.51 7.32 17.72
N ILE A 103 -10.85 8.32 17.17
CA ILE A 103 -9.51 8.76 17.56
C ILE A 103 -9.65 10.12 18.24
N ASP A 104 -9.38 10.17 19.54
CA ASP A 104 -9.31 11.42 20.28
C ASP A 104 -7.87 11.95 20.24
N THR A 105 -7.66 13.08 19.55
CA THR A 105 -6.31 13.66 19.39
C THR A 105 -5.93 14.62 20.51
N SER A 106 -6.83 14.90 21.46
CA SER A 106 -6.60 15.89 22.52
C SER A 106 -5.43 15.55 23.43
N ALA A 107 -5.36 14.32 23.91
CA ALA A 107 -4.27 13.87 24.77
C ALA A 107 -2.93 13.83 24.00
N ALA A 108 -2.94 13.41 22.73
CA ALA A 108 -1.76 13.45 21.87
C ALA A 108 -1.27 14.88 21.62
N ALA A 109 -2.18 15.82 21.35
CA ALA A 109 -1.85 17.23 21.17
C ALA A 109 -1.23 17.85 22.44
N ARG A 110 -1.75 17.50 23.62
CA ARG A 110 -1.16 17.94 24.91
C ARG A 110 0.26 17.41 25.10
N GLU A 111 0.51 16.13 24.82
CA GLU A 111 1.84 15.53 24.90
C GLU A 111 2.84 16.19 23.94
N LEU A 112 2.41 16.50 22.72
CA LEU A 112 3.22 17.20 21.72
C LEU A 112 3.54 18.63 22.14
N ALA A 113 2.53 19.39 22.59
CA ALA A 113 2.70 20.76 23.08
C ALA A 113 3.60 20.83 24.32
N ALA A 114 3.50 19.86 25.24
CA ALA A 114 4.36 19.76 26.42
C ALA A 114 5.84 19.54 26.07
N ARG A 115 6.14 19.05 24.87
CA ARG A 115 7.50 18.88 24.34
C ARG A 115 7.96 20.01 23.42
N GLY A 116 7.16 21.07 23.27
CA GLY A 116 7.49 22.25 22.45
C GLY A 116 7.04 22.16 21.00
N PHE A 117 6.30 21.11 20.61
CA PHE A 117 5.72 21.00 19.28
C PHE A 117 4.37 21.71 19.25
N ASP A 118 4.40 23.03 19.06
CA ASP A 118 3.22 23.90 19.15
C ASP A 118 2.27 23.79 17.94
N ASP A 119 2.77 23.36 16.78
CA ASP A 119 1.98 23.02 15.59
C ASP A 119 2.44 21.67 15.02
N THR A 120 1.52 20.71 15.01
CA THR A 120 1.77 19.36 14.46
C THR A 120 0.79 19.06 13.35
N LEU A 121 1.34 18.74 12.17
CA LEU A 121 0.55 18.30 11.03
C LEU A 121 0.21 16.81 11.18
N MET A 122 -1.07 16.49 11.34
CA MET A 122 -1.59 15.14 11.38
C MET A 122 -2.24 14.76 10.05
N LYS A 123 -1.81 13.65 9.44
CA LYS A 123 -2.43 13.06 8.24
C LYS A 123 -2.98 11.68 8.55
N LEU A 124 -4.21 11.41 8.14
CA LEU A 124 -4.83 10.07 8.24
C LEU A 124 -4.91 9.41 6.87
N ARG A 125 -4.36 8.20 6.76
CA ARG A 125 -4.59 7.30 5.63
C ARG A 125 -5.52 6.18 6.05
N LEU A 126 -6.58 5.99 5.28
CA LEU A 126 -7.51 4.89 5.45
C LEU A 126 -7.13 3.75 4.50
N PRO A 127 -7.51 2.50 4.83
CA PRO A 127 -7.45 1.42 3.85
C PRO A 127 -8.28 1.78 2.61
N PRO A 128 -7.98 1.18 1.44
CA PRO A 128 -8.66 1.48 0.17
C PRO A 128 -10.06 0.85 0.10
N VAL A 129 -10.92 1.20 1.06
CA VAL A 129 -12.34 0.81 1.16
C VAL A 129 -13.20 2.07 1.23
N SER A 130 -14.50 1.93 0.99
CA SER A 130 -15.46 3.02 1.20
C SER A 130 -15.46 3.45 2.66
N ALA A 131 -14.95 4.65 2.94
CA ALA A 131 -14.78 5.13 4.30
C ALA A 131 -15.00 6.64 4.42
N THR A 132 -15.66 7.04 5.50
CA THR A 132 -15.86 8.43 5.90
C THR A 132 -14.98 8.74 7.10
N ALA A 133 -14.42 9.94 7.15
CA ALA A 133 -13.71 10.47 8.31
C ALA A 133 -14.26 11.86 8.62
N GLY A 134 -14.67 12.09 9.86
CA GLY A 134 -15.24 13.36 10.32
C GLY A 134 -14.58 13.80 11.62
N PRO A 135 -14.32 15.09 11.84
CA PRO A 135 -14.55 16.20 10.92
C PRO A 135 -13.42 16.29 9.88
N ASP A 136 -13.69 16.16 8.58
CA ASP A 136 -12.72 16.43 7.52
C ASP A 136 -13.26 17.54 6.60
N LYS A 137 -12.92 18.79 6.90
CA LYS A 137 -13.34 19.96 6.10
C LYS A 137 -12.59 20.05 4.77
N SER A 138 -11.40 19.45 4.70
CA SER A 138 -10.45 19.61 3.58
C SER A 138 -10.60 18.55 2.49
N GLY A 139 -11.27 17.43 2.80
CA GLY A 139 -11.26 16.21 1.98
C GLY A 139 -9.92 15.48 1.94
N ASN A 140 -8.86 16.08 2.51
CA ASN A 140 -7.49 15.58 2.49
C ASN A 140 -7.12 14.82 3.78
N ARG A 141 -8.08 14.69 4.73
CA ARG A 141 -7.88 14.00 6.01
C ARG A 141 -6.64 14.47 6.74
N LEU A 142 -6.53 15.79 6.82
CA LEU A 142 -5.36 16.49 7.33
C LEU A 142 -5.81 17.52 8.36
N TRP A 143 -5.16 17.50 9.51
CA TRP A 143 -5.48 18.35 10.66
C TRP A 143 -4.21 18.97 11.23
N HIS A 144 -4.35 20.19 11.73
CA HIS A 144 -3.31 20.86 12.51
C HIS A 144 -3.64 20.73 14.00
N LEU A 145 -2.77 20.04 14.73
CA LEU A 145 -2.84 19.96 16.19
C LEU A 145 -2.03 21.13 16.74
N ARG A 146 -2.73 22.23 17.06
CA ARG A 146 -2.14 23.47 17.55
C ARG A 146 -2.35 23.64 19.05
N LYS A 147 -1.33 24.16 19.74
CA LYS A 147 -1.44 24.53 21.16
C LYS A 147 -2.54 25.59 21.35
N GLY A 148 -3.39 25.38 22.36
CA GLY A 148 -4.50 26.30 22.68
C GLY A 148 -5.73 26.18 21.79
N VAL A 149 -5.69 25.35 20.73
CA VAL A 149 -6.85 25.07 19.87
C VAL A 149 -7.45 23.72 20.25
N PRO A 150 -8.79 23.58 20.35
CA PRO A 150 -9.42 22.28 20.59
C PRO A 150 -8.99 21.26 19.54
N ALA A 151 -8.39 20.16 20.00
CA ALA A 151 -7.93 19.10 19.11
C ALA A 151 -9.14 18.32 18.54
N PRO A 152 -9.10 17.93 17.25
CA PRO A 152 -10.22 17.23 16.63
C PRO A 152 -10.41 15.83 17.21
N VAL A 153 -11.67 15.43 17.41
CA VAL A 153 -12.06 14.04 17.64
C VAL A 153 -12.45 13.45 16.29
N ILE A 154 -11.64 12.53 15.78
CA ILE A 154 -11.81 11.96 14.44
C ILE A 154 -12.65 10.69 14.56
N GLN A 155 -13.81 10.68 13.91
CA GLN A 155 -14.71 9.54 13.77
C GLN A 155 -14.56 8.95 12.37
N ILE A 156 -14.31 7.66 12.31
CA ILE A 156 -14.03 6.95 11.06
C ILE A 156 -15.05 5.83 10.94
N GLY A 157 -15.88 5.90 9.90
CA GLY A 157 -16.82 4.85 9.53
C GLY A 157 -16.36 4.17 8.25
N MET A 158 -16.29 2.84 8.26
CA MET A 158 -15.92 2.06 7.07
C MET A 158 -17.10 1.20 6.61
N ARG A 159 -17.19 0.96 5.30
CA ARG A 159 -18.20 0.11 4.66
C ARG A 159 -17.47 -0.83 3.68
N PRO A 160 -16.93 -1.97 4.17
CA PRO A 160 -16.31 -2.95 3.31
C PRO A 160 -17.36 -3.64 2.43
N GLU A 161 -17.02 -3.91 1.18
CA GLU A 161 -17.90 -4.59 0.21
C GLU A 161 -17.25 -5.88 -0.30
N PRO A 162 -17.21 -6.95 0.52
CA PRO A 162 -16.45 -8.17 0.21
C PRO A 162 -16.94 -8.87 -1.07
N GLU A 163 -18.23 -8.74 -1.39
CA GLU A 163 -18.87 -9.26 -2.60
C GLU A 163 -18.19 -8.75 -3.88
N ARG A 164 -17.71 -7.51 -3.86
CA ARG A 164 -17.00 -6.90 -4.99
C ARG A 164 -15.64 -7.52 -5.23
N TRP A 165 -15.02 -8.12 -4.23
CA TRP A 165 -13.78 -8.89 -4.40
C TRP A 165 -14.09 -10.25 -5.04
N TYR A 166 -15.13 -10.96 -4.57
CA TYR A 166 -15.53 -12.24 -5.16
C TYR A 166 -15.90 -12.10 -6.64
N GLY A 167 -16.67 -11.07 -7.00
CA GLY A 167 -17.01 -10.81 -8.41
C GLY A 167 -15.79 -10.54 -9.29
N VAL A 168 -14.77 -9.86 -8.75
CA VAL A 168 -13.51 -9.61 -9.48
C VAL A 168 -12.66 -10.86 -9.62
N MET A 169 -12.71 -11.78 -8.65
CA MET A 169 -11.97 -13.04 -8.71
C MET A 169 -12.68 -14.12 -9.54
N ALA A 170 -14.01 -14.02 -9.70
CA ALA A 170 -14.77 -14.97 -10.52
C ALA A 170 -14.30 -15.00 -11.97
N LEU A 171 -14.06 -13.84 -12.58
CA LEU A 171 -13.63 -13.70 -13.98
C LEU A 171 -12.27 -14.38 -14.26
N PRO A 172 -11.19 -14.09 -13.51
CA PRO A 172 -9.91 -14.79 -13.66
C PRO A 172 -10.00 -16.30 -13.40
N VAL A 173 -10.75 -16.73 -12.38
CA VAL A 173 -10.90 -18.15 -12.04
C VAL A 173 -11.64 -18.91 -13.14
N LEU A 174 -12.75 -18.35 -13.65
CA LEU A 174 -13.50 -18.92 -14.77
C LEU A 174 -12.64 -18.96 -16.06
N GLY A 175 -11.85 -17.92 -16.31
CA GLY A 175 -10.90 -17.90 -17.43
C GLY A 175 -9.85 -19.00 -17.32
N ALA A 176 -9.23 -19.17 -16.15
CA ALA A 176 -8.24 -20.22 -15.89
C ALA A 176 -8.84 -21.64 -16.03
N LEU A 177 -10.03 -21.86 -15.47
CA LEU A 177 -10.78 -23.11 -15.61
C LEU A 177 -11.11 -23.41 -17.09
N GLY A 178 -11.54 -22.41 -17.86
CA GLY A 178 -11.81 -22.57 -19.28
C GLY A 178 -10.57 -22.97 -20.10
N VAL A 179 -9.42 -22.37 -19.81
CA VAL A 179 -8.13 -22.73 -20.44
C VAL A 179 -7.71 -24.14 -20.04
N ALA A 180 -7.79 -24.49 -18.76
CA ALA A 180 -7.45 -25.83 -18.26
C ALA A 180 -8.35 -26.90 -18.89
N LEU A 181 -9.67 -26.65 -18.98
CA LEU A 181 -10.62 -27.56 -19.58
C LEU A 181 -10.38 -27.73 -21.09
N ALA A 182 -10.10 -26.63 -21.80
CA ALA A 182 -9.79 -26.69 -23.24
C ALA A 182 -8.48 -27.45 -23.52
N PHE A 183 -7.48 -27.34 -22.63
CA PHE A 183 -6.25 -28.10 -22.70
C PHE A 183 -6.50 -29.60 -22.43
N PHE A 184 -7.27 -29.93 -21.39
CA PHE A 184 -7.52 -31.31 -20.97
C PHE A 184 -8.43 -32.08 -21.93
N VAL A 185 -9.41 -31.42 -22.56
CA VAL A 185 -10.38 -32.06 -23.46
C VAL A 185 -9.81 -32.25 -24.88
N ARG A 186 -8.56 -31.87 -25.17
CA ARG A 186 -7.90 -32.01 -26.49
C ARG A 186 -8.65 -31.38 -27.68
N ARG A 187 -9.72 -30.60 -27.44
CA ARG A 187 -10.51 -29.90 -28.46
C ARG A 187 -9.89 -28.54 -28.79
N ARG A 188 -8.81 -28.57 -29.59
CA ARG A 188 -8.06 -27.38 -30.04
C ARG A 188 -8.94 -26.26 -30.64
N ALA A 189 -10.08 -26.59 -31.23
CA ALA A 189 -11.02 -25.62 -31.82
C ALA A 189 -11.61 -24.63 -30.80
N LEU A 190 -11.68 -24.98 -29.51
CA LEU A 190 -12.25 -24.13 -28.45
C LEU A 190 -11.16 -23.44 -27.60
N ALA A 191 -9.90 -23.80 -27.78
CA ALA A 191 -8.79 -23.25 -26.99
C ALA A 191 -8.52 -21.77 -27.30
N ALA A 192 -8.72 -21.34 -28.55
CA ALA A 192 -8.53 -19.96 -28.97
C ALA A 192 -9.57 -18.98 -28.38
N PRO A 193 -10.90 -19.19 -28.50
CA PRO A 193 -11.87 -18.30 -27.88
C PRO A 193 -11.79 -18.28 -26.35
N ALA A 194 -11.48 -19.42 -25.71
CA ALA A 194 -11.27 -19.51 -24.27
C ALA A 194 -10.04 -18.71 -23.79
N ALA A 195 -8.92 -18.78 -24.52
CA ALA A 195 -7.74 -17.97 -24.24
C ALA A 195 -8.04 -16.47 -24.43
N GLY A 196 -8.81 -16.09 -25.45
CA GLY A 196 -9.23 -14.71 -25.71
C GLY A 196 -10.03 -14.12 -24.57
N LEU A 197 -11.01 -14.88 -24.05
CA LEU A 197 -11.79 -14.50 -22.87
C LEU A 197 -10.93 -14.42 -21.60
N ALA A 198 -9.96 -15.32 -21.42
CA ALA A 198 -9.04 -15.27 -20.27
C ALA A 198 -8.14 -14.03 -20.29
N VAL A 199 -7.64 -13.64 -21.47
CA VAL A 199 -6.84 -12.41 -21.64
C VAL A 199 -7.70 -11.16 -21.45
N ALA A 200 -8.91 -11.13 -22.00
CA ALA A 200 -9.85 -10.03 -21.77
C ALA A 200 -10.24 -9.89 -20.29
N ALA A 201 -10.50 -11.01 -19.59
CA ALA A 201 -10.78 -11.03 -18.17
C ALA A 201 -9.57 -10.55 -17.33
N ALA A 202 -8.35 -10.96 -17.69
CA ALA A 202 -7.12 -10.50 -17.04
C ALA A 202 -6.85 -9.01 -17.26
N LEU A 203 -7.11 -8.50 -18.48
CA LEU A 203 -6.98 -7.08 -18.81
C LEU A 203 -8.04 -6.22 -18.11
N LEU A 204 -9.26 -6.74 -17.91
CA LEU A 204 -10.31 -6.07 -17.14
C LEU A 204 -10.05 -6.11 -15.62
N ALA A 205 -9.31 -7.10 -15.11
CA ALA A 205 -8.95 -7.19 -13.71
C ALA A 205 -7.95 -6.09 -13.25
N LEU A 206 -7.13 -5.58 -14.19
CA LEU A 206 -6.16 -4.49 -13.96
C LEU A 206 -6.82 -3.15 -13.55
N PRO A 207 -7.76 -2.57 -14.32
CA PRO A 207 -8.42 -1.31 -13.95
C PRO A 207 -9.39 -1.46 -12.78
N LEU A 208 -9.89 -2.67 -12.49
CA LEU A 208 -10.85 -2.90 -11.39
C LEU A 208 -10.22 -2.87 -9.99
N GLY A 209 -8.90 -2.71 -9.88
CA GLY A 209 -8.21 -2.53 -8.61
C GLY A 209 -8.35 -3.75 -7.70
N ALA A 210 -8.29 -4.96 -8.28
CA ALA A 210 -8.51 -6.21 -7.56
C ALA A 210 -7.66 -6.35 -6.29
N GLY A 211 -6.40 -5.88 -6.32
CA GLY A 211 -5.55 -5.84 -5.13
C GLY A 211 -5.95 -4.80 -4.08
N ARG A 212 -6.61 -3.70 -4.49
CA ARG A 212 -7.24 -2.74 -3.55
C ARG A 212 -8.48 -3.34 -2.89
N ARG A 213 -9.24 -4.18 -3.59
CA ARG A 213 -10.43 -4.87 -3.06
C ARG A 213 -10.10 -5.96 -2.04
N GLY A 214 -8.86 -6.47 -2.00
CA GLY A 214 -8.43 -7.37 -0.92
C GLY A 214 -8.60 -6.74 0.46
N ALA A 215 -8.47 -5.42 0.54
CA ALA A 215 -8.72 -4.66 1.78
C ALA A 215 -10.16 -4.79 2.28
N ASP A 216 -11.17 -4.97 1.40
CA ASP A 216 -12.56 -5.18 1.82
C ASP A 216 -12.71 -6.44 2.66
N LEU A 217 -12.02 -7.53 2.29
CA LEU A 217 -12.02 -8.78 3.06
C LEU A 217 -11.35 -8.62 4.42
N GLY A 218 -10.24 -7.88 4.47
CA GLY A 218 -9.53 -7.58 5.71
C GLY A 218 -10.39 -6.75 6.67
N VAL A 219 -10.93 -5.64 6.17
CA VAL A 219 -11.74 -4.70 6.95
C VAL A 219 -13.05 -5.36 7.40
N ALA A 220 -13.65 -6.20 6.55
CA ALA A 220 -14.82 -7.02 6.90
C ALA A 220 -14.53 -8.08 7.97
N GLY A 221 -13.25 -8.39 8.24
CA GLY A 221 -12.84 -9.44 9.17
C GLY A 221 -12.94 -10.86 8.59
N LEU A 222 -13.02 -11.00 7.27
CA LEU A 222 -13.11 -12.29 6.59
C LEU A 222 -11.73 -12.93 6.36
N LEU A 223 -10.69 -12.11 6.18
CA LEU A 223 -9.30 -12.57 6.05
C LEU A 223 -8.36 -11.74 6.92
N GLY A 224 -7.27 -12.34 7.38
CA GLY A 224 -6.23 -11.66 8.16
C GLY A 224 -4.85 -12.24 7.89
N GLY A 225 -3.81 -11.49 8.27
CA GLY A 225 -2.41 -11.90 8.13
C GLY A 225 -2.05 -12.33 6.70
N ARG A 226 -1.31 -13.44 6.57
CA ARG A 226 -0.83 -13.94 5.28
C ARG A 226 -1.95 -14.22 4.27
N ALA A 227 -3.12 -14.66 4.73
CA ALA A 227 -4.25 -14.91 3.82
C ALA A 227 -4.76 -13.62 3.17
N LEU A 228 -4.75 -12.51 3.93
CA LEU A 228 -5.08 -11.19 3.40
C LEU A 228 -3.99 -10.67 2.44
N ASP A 229 -2.71 -10.90 2.76
CA ASP A 229 -1.60 -10.52 1.89
C ASP A 229 -1.71 -11.26 0.54
N VAL A 230 -1.93 -12.58 0.58
CA VAL A 230 -2.15 -13.39 -0.61
C VAL A 230 -3.39 -12.92 -1.36
N ALA A 231 -4.53 -12.72 -0.70
CA ALA A 231 -5.76 -12.27 -1.37
C ALA A 231 -5.63 -10.87 -2.01
N SER A 232 -4.76 -10.02 -1.45
CA SER A 232 -4.47 -8.68 -2.00
C SER A 232 -3.52 -8.72 -3.19
N VAL A 233 -2.73 -9.79 -3.35
CA VAL A 233 -1.73 -9.96 -4.42
C VAL A 233 -2.15 -11.00 -5.46
N ALA A 234 -3.04 -11.93 -5.11
CA ALA A 234 -3.54 -13.01 -5.95
C ALA A 234 -4.08 -12.55 -7.32
N PRO A 235 -4.83 -11.43 -7.40
CA PRO A 235 -5.25 -10.92 -8.70
C PRO A 235 -4.08 -10.45 -9.58
N LEU A 236 -2.99 -9.97 -8.98
CA LEU A 236 -1.79 -9.55 -9.70
C LEU A 236 -0.93 -10.76 -10.12
N THR A 237 -0.93 -11.84 -9.34
CA THR A 237 -0.23 -13.08 -9.73
C THR A 237 -0.94 -13.86 -10.84
N ALA A 238 -2.21 -13.55 -11.13
CA ALA A 238 -2.92 -14.10 -12.27
C ALA A 238 -2.47 -13.48 -13.62
N LEU A 239 -1.79 -12.32 -13.60
CA LEU A 239 -1.27 -11.65 -14.81
C LEU A 239 -0.21 -12.45 -15.59
N PRO A 240 0.84 -13.03 -14.95
CA PRO A 240 1.83 -13.82 -15.67
C PRO A 240 1.26 -15.10 -16.30
N LEU A 241 0.12 -15.63 -15.84
CA LEU A 241 -0.60 -16.71 -16.53
C LEU A 241 -1.37 -16.23 -17.77
N GLY A 242 -1.69 -14.93 -17.84
CA GLY A 242 -2.29 -14.31 -19.02
C GLY A 242 -1.33 -14.16 -20.20
N MET A 243 -0.01 -14.04 -19.95
CA MET A 243 0.99 -13.89 -21.01
C MET A 243 1.16 -15.14 -21.89
N PRO A 244 1.29 -16.38 -21.36
CA PRO A 244 1.31 -17.59 -22.18
C PRO A 244 0.02 -17.75 -23.01
N ALA A 245 -1.13 -17.37 -22.45
CA ALA A 245 -2.41 -17.38 -23.16
C ALA A 245 -2.43 -16.33 -24.29
N ALA A 246 -1.92 -15.12 -24.05
CA ALA A 246 -1.79 -14.07 -25.06
C ALA A 246 -0.78 -14.43 -26.17
N MET A 247 0.33 -15.09 -25.83
CA MET A 247 1.29 -15.62 -26.80
C MET A 247 0.67 -16.73 -27.66
N LEU A 248 -0.13 -17.62 -27.06
CA LEU A 248 -0.88 -18.65 -27.78
C LEU A 248 -1.89 -18.03 -28.76
N LEU A 249 -2.61 -16.99 -28.33
CA LEU A 249 -3.52 -16.24 -29.20
C LEU A 249 -2.80 -15.51 -30.32
N GLY A 250 -1.69 -14.82 -30.01
CA GLY A 250 -0.87 -14.14 -31.00
C GLY A 250 -0.31 -15.12 -32.03
N ALA A 251 0.19 -16.28 -31.59
CA ALA A 251 0.66 -17.33 -32.48
C ALA A 251 -0.46 -17.91 -33.37
N MET A 252 -1.67 -18.10 -32.83
CA MET A 252 -2.82 -18.56 -33.62
C MET A 252 -3.32 -17.51 -34.62
N ALA A 253 -3.37 -16.24 -34.23
CA ALA A 253 -3.75 -15.13 -35.12
C ALA A 253 -2.74 -14.93 -36.25
N VAL A 254 -1.43 -14.97 -35.94
CA VAL A 254 -0.37 -14.92 -36.97
C VAL A 254 -0.49 -16.12 -37.93
N ARG A 255 -0.81 -17.31 -37.42
CA ARG A 255 -0.99 -18.51 -38.24
C ARG A 255 -2.25 -18.44 -39.12
N SER A 256 -3.34 -17.82 -38.66
CA SER A 256 -4.53 -17.65 -39.49
C SER A 256 -4.35 -16.54 -40.54
N LEU A 257 -3.64 -15.47 -40.19
CA LEU A 257 -3.33 -14.36 -41.11
C LEU A 257 -2.29 -14.71 -42.17
N ARG A 258 -1.32 -15.60 -41.85
CA ARG A 258 -0.34 -16.10 -42.83
C ARG A 258 -0.85 -17.24 -43.72
N GLY A 259 -2.12 -17.66 -43.55
CA GLY A 259 -2.72 -18.77 -44.29
C GLY A 259 -2.02 -20.12 -44.09
N PRO A 260 -2.59 -21.24 -44.58
CA PRO A 260 -1.97 -22.55 -44.53
C PRO A 260 -0.83 -22.65 -45.56
N GLY A 261 0.23 -21.87 -45.36
CA GLY A 261 1.44 -21.87 -46.18
C GLY A 261 2.44 -22.94 -45.76
N ALA A 262 2.08 -24.21 -45.97
CA ALA A 262 2.99 -25.31 -46.28
C ALA A 262 2.13 -26.56 -46.53
N ARG A 263 1.60 -26.68 -47.76
CA ARG A 263 1.40 -28.01 -48.33
C ARG A 263 2.72 -28.74 -48.11
N HIS A 264 2.70 -29.82 -47.33
CA HIS A 264 3.79 -30.78 -47.36
C HIS A 264 4.00 -31.09 -48.83
N GLY A 265 5.15 -30.70 -49.36
CA GLY A 265 5.63 -31.26 -50.60
C GLY A 265 5.54 -32.76 -50.42
N HIS A 266 4.79 -33.41 -51.31
CA HIS A 266 4.70 -34.84 -51.37
C HIS A 266 6.14 -35.38 -51.31
N GLU A 267 6.54 -35.99 -50.19
CA GLU A 267 7.70 -36.86 -50.18
C GLU A 267 7.34 -37.98 -51.14
N ALA A 268 7.84 -37.86 -52.36
CA ALA A 268 7.81 -38.96 -53.31
C ALA A 268 8.54 -40.13 -52.63
N PRO A 269 7.93 -41.32 -52.55
CA PRO A 269 8.65 -42.48 -52.03
C PRO A 269 9.91 -42.68 -52.88
N PRO A 270 11.06 -43.00 -52.26
CA PRO A 270 12.27 -43.29 -53.01
C PRO A 270 11.95 -44.43 -53.97
N ARG A 271 12.07 -44.14 -55.28
CA ARG A 271 12.02 -45.17 -56.31
C ARG A 271 13.13 -46.16 -55.99
N ASP A 272 12.76 -47.44 -55.97
CA ASP A 272 13.68 -48.56 -56.07
C ASP A 272 14.66 -48.31 -57.22
N THR A 273 15.85 -47.83 -56.88
CA THR A 273 17.05 -48.06 -57.68
C THR A 273 17.77 -49.20 -56.98
N GLY A 274 17.31 -50.41 -57.25
CA GLY A 274 18.03 -51.61 -56.88
C GLY A 274 19.37 -51.62 -57.56
N VAL A 275 20.43 -51.39 -56.79
CA VAL A 275 21.78 -51.92 -57.06
C VAL A 275 22.44 -52.13 -55.69
N PHE A 276 22.51 -53.40 -55.30
CA PHE A 276 23.53 -53.90 -54.38
C PHE A 276 24.91 -53.67 -55.02
N TRP A 277 25.85 -53.08 -54.28
CA TRP A 277 27.25 -53.50 -54.04
C TRP A 277 27.94 -52.41 -53.22
#